data_AF-A0A7H8HC15-F1
#
_entry.id   AF-A0A7H8HC15-F1
#
_cell.length_a   1.000
_cell.length_b   1.000
_cell.length_c   1.000
_cell.angle_alpha   90.00
_cell.angle_beta   90.00
_cell.angle_gamma   90.00
#
_symmetry.space_group_name_H-M   'P 1'
#
loop_
_entity.id
_entity.type
_entity.pdbx_description
1 polymer ?
#
loop_
_entity_poly.entity_id
_entity_poly.type
_entity_poly.pdbx_seq_one_letter_code
_entity_poly.pdbx_strand_id
1 'polypeptide(L)'
;MSDGTITYDYPVIEECISMMVSKANAIENQASDLEGDVKRIMVDWKGTTADAYNQLANDLRSDIEANKANLDNLRKSLTDAAERMKQADASGAKGMH
;
A
#
# COMPACT_ATOMS: atom_id res chain seq x y z
N MET A 1 -21.69 -31.75 -10.54
CA MET A 1 -21.61 -30.28 -10.39
C MET A 1 -20.27 -30.03 -9.73
N SER A 2 -19.29 -29.48 -10.45
CA SER A 2 -18.01 -29.11 -9.84
C SER A 2 -18.31 -28.13 -8.72
N ASP A 3 -18.07 -28.57 -7.49
CA ASP A 3 -18.35 -27.82 -6.28
C ASP A 3 -17.56 -26.51 -6.35
N GLY A 4 -18.24 -25.44 -6.74
CA GLY A 4 -17.67 -24.11 -6.99
C GLY A 4 -17.32 -23.37 -5.71
N THR A 5 -17.07 -24.12 -4.63
CA THR A 5 -16.60 -23.63 -3.34
C THR A 5 -15.20 -23.12 -3.55
N ILE A 6 -15.08 -21.87 -3.99
CA ILE A 6 -13.81 -21.14 -3.94
C ILE A 6 -13.44 -21.12 -2.45
N THR A 7 -12.59 -22.04 -2.04
CA THR A 7 -12.07 -22.07 -0.67
C THR A 7 -11.05 -20.95 -0.62
N TYR A 8 -11.48 -19.76 -0.21
CA TYR A 8 -10.60 -18.61 -0.14
C TYR A 8 -9.54 -18.84 0.94
N ASP A 9 -8.27 -18.77 0.55
CA ASP A 9 -7.13 -18.88 1.49
C ASP A 9 -6.93 -17.54 2.19
N TYR A 10 -7.74 -17.32 3.23
CA TYR A 10 -7.68 -16.12 4.07
C TYR A 10 -6.28 -15.83 4.62
N PRO A 11 -5.49 -16.83 5.09
CA PRO A 11 -4.08 -16.65 5.44
C PRO A 11 -3.24 -15.99 4.34
N VAL A 12 -3.38 -16.43 3.08
CA VAL A 12 -2.63 -15.87 1.94
C VAL A 12 -3.06 -14.42 1.65
N ILE A 13 -4.33 -14.09 1.82
CA ILE A 13 -4.83 -12.71 1.66
C ILE A 13 -4.22 -11.80 2.73
N GLU A 14 -4.21 -12.24 3.99
CA GLU A 14 -3.57 -11.49 5.08
C GLU A 14 -2.06 -11.33 4.87
N GLU A 15 -1.38 -12.36 4.38
CA GLU A 15 0.04 -12.30 4.04
C GLU A 15 0.31 -11.29 2.91
N CYS A 16 -0.50 -11.31 1.85
CA CYS A 16 -0.39 -10.35 0.75
C CYS A 16 -0.58 -8.90 1.25
N ILE A 17 -1.56 -8.67 2.13
CA ILE A 17 -1.80 -7.37 2.75
C ILE A 17 -0.57 -6.93 3.58
N SER A 18 -0.04 -7.82 4.40
CA SER A 18 1.14 -7.56 5.24
C SER A 18 2.36 -7.20 4.38
N MET A 19 2.59 -7.94 3.30
CA MET A 19 3.65 -7.66 2.33
C MET A 19 3.48 -6.30 1.64
N MET A 20 2.25 -5.93 1.26
CA MET A 20 1.97 -4.63 0.64
C MET A 20 2.29 -3.47 1.59
N VAL A 21 1.87 -3.56 2.86
CA VAL A 21 2.17 -2.55 3.88
C VAL A 21 3.68 -2.47 4.14
N SER A 22 4.36 -3.61 4.24
CA SER A 22 5.81 -3.66 4.42
C SER A 22 6.56 -2.97 3.27
N LYS A 23 6.16 -3.24 2.01
CA LYS A 23 6.76 -2.59 0.84
C LYS A 23 6.44 -1.10 0.77
N ALA A 24 5.24 -0.66 1.16
CA ALA A 24 4.88 0.75 1.22
C ALA A 24 5.81 1.53 2.16
N ASN A 25 5.99 1.01 3.38
CA ASN A 25 6.89 1.61 4.37
C ASN A 25 8.35 1.62 3.90
N ALA A 26 8.78 0.58 3.19
CA ALA A 26 10.13 0.54 2.62
C ALA A 26 10.35 1.63 1.55
N ILE A 27 9.36 1.87 0.69
CA ILE A 27 9.41 2.93 -0.33
C ILE A 27 9.42 4.32 0.33
N GLU A 28 8.61 4.53 1.37
CA GLU A 28 8.58 5.77 2.15
C GLU A 28 9.92 6.07 2.79
N ASN A 29 10.54 5.09 3.44
CA ASN A 29 11.86 5.24 4.04
C ASN A 29 12.93 5.58 2.99
N GLN A 30 12.95 4.86 1.86
CA GLN A 30 13.89 5.12 0.76
C GLN A 30 13.75 6.53 0.19
N ALA A 31 12.53 7.04 0.09
CA ALA A 31 12.31 8.39 -0.41
C ALA A 31 12.68 9.47 0.60
N SER A 32 12.43 9.22 1.90
CA SER A 32 12.90 10.12 2.96
C SER A 32 14.43 10.17 3.01
N ASP A 33 15.09 9.03 2.85
CA ASP A 33 16.55 8.94 2.76
C ASP A 33 17.07 9.70 1.54
N LEU A 34 16.44 9.51 0.37
CA LEU A 34 16.80 10.21 -0.86
C LEU A 34 16.60 11.74 -0.74
N GLU A 35 15.51 12.19 -0.12
CA GLU A 35 15.27 13.60 0.18
C GLU A 35 16.38 14.18 1.08
N GLY A 36 16.78 13.43 2.11
CA GLY A 36 17.86 13.81 3.00
C GLY A 36 19.20 13.92 2.28
N ASP A 37 19.53 12.96 1.43
CA ASP A 37 20.75 12.96 0.61
C ASP A 37 20.77 14.11 -0.38
N VAL A 38 19.65 14.39 -1.05
CA VAL A 38 19.52 15.54 -1.95
C VAL A 38 19.74 16.84 -1.19
N LYS A 39 19.04 17.06 -0.05
CA LYS A 39 19.23 18.26 0.78
C LYS A 39 20.68 18.43 1.20
N ARG A 40 21.36 17.35 1.60
CA ARG A 40 22.76 17.35 2.00
C ARG A 40 23.71 17.72 0.85
N ILE A 41 23.50 17.15 -0.34
CA ILE A 41 24.29 17.45 -1.54
C ILE A 41 24.05 18.89 -2.02
N MET A 42 22.83 19.39 -1.85
CA MET A 42 22.38 20.67 -2.38
C MET A 42 22.61 21.87 -1.47
N VAL A 43 23.19 21.70 -0.27
CA VAL A 43 23.51 22.80 0.67
C VAL A 43 24.27 23.95 -0.01
N ASP A 44 25.12 23.64 -1.00
CA ASP A 44 25.93 24.64 -1.71
C ASP A 44 25.35 25.10 -3.06
N TRP A 45 24.23 24.52 -3.51
CA TRP A 45 23.60 24.89 -4.78
C TRP A 45 22.71 26.13 -4.60
N LYS A 46 22.95 27.16 -5.40
CA LYS A 46 22.16 28.41 -5.39
C LYS A 46 21.48 28.67 -6.74
N GLY A 47 20.35 29.36 -6.69
CA GLY A 47 19.59 29.79 -7.86
C GLY A 47 18.50 28.81 -8.29
N THR A 48 17.94 29.05 -9.47
CA THR A 48 16.74 28.36 -10.00
C THR A 48 16.86 26.83 -10.09
N THR A 49 18.07 26.29 -10.22
CA THR A 49 18.30 24.85 -10.18
C THR A 49 17.99 24.26 -8.81
N ALA A 50 18.32 24.97 -7.72
CA ALA A 50 18.00 24.51 -6.37
C ALA A 50 16.50 24.50 -6.10
N ASP A 51 15.78 25.50 -6.60
CA ASP A 51 14.33 25.58 -6.49
C ASP A 51 13.64 24.45 -7.27
N ALA A 52 14.09 24.17 -8.51
CA ALA A 52 13.54 23.09 -9.33
C ALA A 52 13.72 21.70 -8.69
N TYR A 53 14.88 21.44 -8.08
CA TYR A 53 15.12 20.17 -7.39
C TYR A 53 14.29 20.04 -6.10
N ASN A 54 14.18 21.11 -5.31
CA ASN A 54 13.31 21.11 -4.13
C ASN A 54 11.86 20.84 -4.51
N GLN A 55 11.40 21.39 -5.63
CA GLN A 55 10.07 21.17 -6.15
C GLN A 55 9.88 19.70 -6.57
N LEU A 56 10.82 19.13 -7.32
CA LEU A 56 10.79 17.71 -7.70
C LEU A 56 10.80 16.76 -6.48
N ALA A 57 11.59 17.08 -5.45
CA ALA A 57 11.62 16.31 -4.21
C ALA A 57 10.29 16.38 -3.45
N ASN A 58 9.66 17.55 -3.40
CA ASN A 58 8.34 17.72 -2.79
C ASN A 58 7.25 16.95 -3.55
N ASP A 59 7.30 16.98 -4.89
CA ASP A 59 6.36 16.26 -5.75
C ASP A 59 6.49 14.74 -5.53
N LEU A 60 7.73 14.22 -5.53
CA LEU A 60 8.00 12.81 -5.26
C LEU A 60 7.48 12.37 -3.89
N ARG A 61 7.67 13.20 -2.85
CA ARG A 61 7.14 12.93 -1.51
C ARG A 61 5.61 12.86 -1.51
N SER A 62 4.95 13.81 -2.19
CA SER A 62 3.50 13.83 -2.32
C SER A 62 2.96 12.59 -3.03
N ASP A 63 3.63 12.14 -4.10
CA ASP A 63 3.23 10.93 -4.83
C ASP A 63 3.36 9.66 -3.97
N ILE A 64 4.38 9.60 -3.12
CA ILE A 64 4.60 8.46 -2.22
C ILE A 64 3.55 8.43 -1.10
N GLU A 65 3.23 9.59 -0.53
CA GLU A 65 2.13 9.71 0.44
C GLU A 65 0.79 9.28 -0.18
N ALA A 66 0.51 9.69 -1.43
CA ALA A 66 -0.69 9.27 -2.16
C ALA A 66 -0.71 7.74 -2.41
N ASN A 67 0.42 7.16 -2.82
CA ASN A 67 0.54 5.71 -3.03
C ASN A 67 0.32 4.93 -1.74
N LYS A 68 0.84 5.41 -0.60
CA LYS A 68 0.59 4.83 0.72
C LYS A 68 -0.90 4.86 1.06
N ALA A 69 -1.56 5.99 0.87
CA ALA A 69 -3.01 6.10 1.09
C ALA A 69 -3.81 5.12 0.20
N ASN A 70 -3.40 4.94 -1.06
CA ASN A 70 -4.01 3.96 -1.97
C ASN A 70 -3.83 2.52 -1.49
N LEU A 71 -2.63 2.16 -1.01
CA LEU A 71 -2.35 0.83 -0.45
C LEU A 71 -3.15 0.57 0.84
N ASP A 72 -3.30 1.57 1.70
CA ASP A 72 -4.15 1.48 2.89
C ASP A 72 -5.64 1.29 2.55
N ASN A 73 -6.13 1.97 1.51
CA ASN A 73 -7.50 1.80 1.02
C ASN A 73 -7.71 0.44 0.36
N LEU A 74 -6.73 -0.06 -0.39
CA LEU A 74 -6.76 -1.40 -0.96
C LEU A 74 -6.80 -2.47 0.14
N ARG A 75 -5.96 -2.31 1.19
CA ARG A 75 -6.00 -3.17 2.37
C ARG A 75 -7.39 -3.22 2.99
N LYS A 76 -7.99 -2.06 3.29
CA LYS A 76 -9.34 -2.00 3.89
C LYS A 76 -10.37 -2.71 3.02
N SER A 77 -10.33 -2.47 1.71
CA SER A 77 -11.24 -3.09 0.75
C SER A 77 -11.09 -4.61 0.70
N LEU A 78 -9.84 -5.12 0.74
CA LEU A 78 -9.56 -6.55 0.78
C LEU A 78 -10.00 -7.19 2.10
N THR A 79 -9.76 -6.53 3.24
CA THR A 79 -10.25 -6.99 4.55
C THR A 79 -11.77 -7.05 4.59
N ASP A 80 -12.45 -6.00 4.13
CA ASP A 80 -13.92 -5.97 4.07
C ASP A 80 -14.48 -7.03 3.13
N ALA A 81 -13.85 -7.25 1.97
CA ALA A 81 -14.23 -8.29 1.03
C ALA A 81 -14.06 -9.70 1.65
N ALA A 82 -12.92 -9.94 2.31
CA ALA A 82 -12.65 -11.21 2.99
C ALA A 82 -13.70 -11.48 4.09
N GLU A 83 -14.03 -10.48 4.91
CA GLU A 83 -15.02 -10.64 5.99
C GLU A 83 -16.43 -10.92 5.44
N ARG A 84 -16.82 -10.24 4.34
CA ARG A 84 -18.09 -10.52 3.64
C ARG A 84 -18.14 -11.93 3.07
N MET A 85 -17.05 -12.40 2.47
CA MET A 85 -16.94 -13.77 1.93
C MET A 85 -17.08 -14.80 3.06
N LYS A 86 -16.39 -14.58 4.19
CA LYS A 86 -16.47 -15.46 5.36
C LYS A 86 -17.89 -15.53 5.93
N GLN A 87 -18.60 -14.40 5.98
CA GLN A 87 -20.00 -14.36 6.41
C GLN A 87 -20.94 -15.06 5.43
N ALA A 88 -20.70 -14.93 4.12
CA ALA A 88 -21.48 -15.60 3.08
C ALA A 88 -21.31 -17.13 3.16
N ASP A 89 -20.07 -17.61 3.31
CA ASP A 89 -19.77 -19.04 3.48
C ASP A 89 -20.42 -19.62 4.75
N ALA A 90 -20.30 -18.92 5.88
CA ALA A 90 -20.94 -19.34 7.12
C ALA A 90 -22.47 -19.38 7.03
N SER A 91 -23.08 -18.49 6.24
CA SER A 91 -24.53 -18.43 6.04
C SER A 91 -25.02 -19.50 5.06
N GLY A 92 -24.27 -19.75 3.97
CA GLY A 92 -24.53 -20.83 3.02
C GLY A 92 -24.41 -22.22 3.65
N ALA A 93 -23.41 -22.43 4.49
CA ALA A 93 -23.23 -23.69 5.24
C ALA A 93 -24.37 -23.95 6.24
N LYS A 94 -25.00 -22.92 6.81
CA LYS A 94 -26.17 -23.06 7.69
C LYS A 94 -27.47 -23.37 6.95
N GLY A 95 -27.57 -23.05 5.65
CA GLY A 95 -28.76 -23.30 4.84
C GLY A 95 -28.83 -24.70 4.22
N MET A 96 -27.76 -25.49 4.33
CA MET A 96 -27.67 -26.86 3.80
C MET A 96 -27.92 -27.96 4.84
N HIS A 97 -28.37 -27.61 6.05
CA HIS A 97 -28.77 -28.57 7.10
C HIS A 97 -30.27 -28.57 7.34
#